data_AF-A0A9P4WUJ5-F1
#
_entry.id   AF-A0A9P4WUJ5-F1
#
_cell.length_a   1.000
_cell.length_b   1.000
_cell.length_c   1.000
_cell.angle_alpha   90.00
_cell.angle_beta   90.00
_cell.angle_gamma   90.00
#
_symmetry.space_group_name_H-M   'P 1'
#
loop_
_entity.id
_entity.type
_entity.pdbx_description
1 polymer ?
#
loop_
_entity_poly.entity_id
_entity_poly.type
_entity_poly.pdbx_seq_one_letter_code
_entity_poly.pdbx_strand_id
1 'polypeptide(L)'
;MGFFHCRPIDPSEDFILISPTNFDELGDYRAFSKTQGWHFCKSCGVRVFGVAAKWEQADVDVGKWAGIKSTEEKDELQPVLRTKATTRTRLVDGKEVTKDYHYVSINAVTLEPGDDIDLRMWHEKGWILLPLPQLS
;
A
#
# COMPACT_ATOMS: atom_id res chain seq x y z
N MET A 1 8.81 -14.93 9.24
CA MET A 1 8.48 -13.73 8.45
C MET A 1 7.83 -12.73 9.37
N GLY A 2 8.43 -11.56 9.54
CA GLY A 2 7.79 -10.44 10.24
C GLY A 2 6.66 -9.88 9.40
N PHE A 3 5.56 -9.51 10.06
CA PHE A 3 4.42 -8.88 9.43
C PHE A 3 4.03 -7.68 10.27
N PHE A 4 4.33 -6.48 9.77
CA PHE A 4 4.00 -5.23 10.44
C PHE A 4 3.30 -4.31 9.44
N HIS A 5 2.03 -4.04 9.67
CA HIS A 5 1.18 -3.34 8.70
C HIS A 5 1.29 -1.82 8.83
N CYS A 6 1.86 -1.17 7.82
CA CYS A 6 1.65 0.25 7.56
C CYS A 6 0.59 0.43 6.48
N ARG A 7 -0.19 1.51 6.54
CA ARG A 7 -1.17 1.86 5.53
C ARG A 7 -0.95 3.31 5.10
N PRO A 8 -0.95 3.60 3.79
CA PRO A 8 -0.98 4.98 3.33
C PRO A 8 -2.26 5.69 3.79
N ILE A 9 -2.21 7.02 3.93
CA ILE A 9 -3.38 7.83 4.33
C ILE A 9 -4.38 7.84 3.18
N ASP A 10 -3.91 8.19 1.97
CA ASP A 10 -4.64 8.03 0.72
C ASP A 10 -3.97 6.95 -0.14
N PRO A 11 -4.53 5.72 -0.21
CA PRO A 11 -3.93 4.66 -1.01
C PRO A 11 -3.92 4.93 -2.52
N SER A 12 -4.66 5.94 -3.02
CA SER A 12 -4.68 6.33 -4.44
C SER A 12 -3.49 7.20 -4.81
N GLU A 13 -3.09 8.11 -3.90
CA GLU A 13 -2.07 9.12 -4.16
C GLU A 13 -0.74 8.86 -3.42
N ASP A 14 -0.78 8.19 -2.26
CA ASP A 14 0.39 7.95 -1.39
C ASP A 14 1.04 6.58 -1.64
N PHE A 15 0.64 5.86 -2.69
CA PHE A 15 1.25 4.58 -3.06
C PHE A 15 1.30 4.37 -4.57
N ILE A 16 2.50 4.05 -5.06
CA ILE A 16 2.75 3.60 -6.42
C ILE A 16 3.64 2.35 -6.41
N LEU A 17 3.42 1.45 -7.36
CA LEU A 17 4.29 0.31 -7.62
C LEU A 17 5.09 0.58 -8.89
N ILE A 18 6.39 0.84 -8.71
CA ILE A 18 7.34 1.15 -9.79
C ILE A 18 7.89 -0.11 -10.47
N SER A 19 7.97 -1.22 -9.72
CA SER A 19 8.46 -2.50 -10.24
C SER A 19 7.95 -3.66 -9.38
N PRO A 20 7.49 -4.76 -9.99
CA PRO A 20 7.33 -4.94 -11.43
C PRO A 20 6.12 -4.17 -11.97
N THR A 21 6.21 -3.67 -13.20
CA THR A 21 5.08 -3.04 -13.90
C THR A 21 4.13 -4.09 -14.51
N ASN A 22 4.62 -5.31 -14.73
CA ASN A 22 3.79 -6.47 -14.99
C ASN A 22 3.45 -7.19 -13.67
N PHE A 23 2.18 -7.10 -13.29
CA PHE A 23 1.71 -7.64 -12.02
C PHE A 23 1.81 -9.17 -11.92
N ASP A 24 1.82 -9.88 -13.05
CA ASP A 24 1.95 -11.33 -13.10
C ASP A 24 3.33 -11.83 -12.65
N GLU A 25 4.31 -10.94 -12.52
CA GLU A 25 5.64 -11.26 -11.98
C GLU A 25 5.60 -11.45 -10.45
N LEU A 26 4.58 -10.91 -9.77
CA LEU A 26 4.40 -11.08 -8.33
C LEU A 26 3.67 -12.38 -8.02
N GLY A 27 4.07 -13.03 -6.93
CA GLY A 27 3.26 -14.04 -6.29
C GLY A 27 2.03 -13.40 -5.65
N ASP A 28 0.89 -14.07 -5.70
CA ASP A 28 -0.36 -13.59 -5.12
C ASP A 28 -0.94 -14.66 -4.19
N TYR A 29 -0.90 -14.39 -2.88
CA TYR A 29 -1.58 -15.21 -1.90
C TYR A 29 -2.92 -14.58 -1.53
N ARG A 30 -4.01 -15.33 -1.71
CA ARG A 30 -5.37 -14.87 -1.39
C ARG A 30 -6.05 -15.81 -0.41
N ALA A 31 -6.63 -15.25 0.65
CA ALA A 31 -7.37 -15.99 1.66
C ALA A 31 -8.90 -15.84 1.49
N PHE A 32 -9.65 -16.86 1.90
CA PHE A 32 -11.11 -16.88 2.01
C PHE A 32 -11.84 -16.36 0.75
N SER A 33 -12.48 -15.19 0.83
CA SER A 33 -13.23 -14.56 -0.26
C SER A 33 -12.37 -14.13 -1.45
N LYS A 34 -11.04 -14.32 -1.40
CA LYS A 34 -10.08 -13.95 -2.45
C LYS A 34 -10.14 -12.50 -2.91
N THR A 35 -10.67 -11.63 -2.06
CA THR A 35 -10.82 -10.20 -2.31
C THR A 35 -9.56 -9.42 -2.01
N GLN A 36 -8.66 -10.00 -1.20
CA GLN A 36 -7.39 -9.39 -0.77
C GLN A 36 -6.24 -10.20 -1.33
N GLY A 37 -5.42 -9.56 -2.15
CA GLY A 37 -4.13 -10.06 -2.59
C GLY A 37 -3.04 -9.72 -1.58
N TRP A 38 -2.22 -10.70 -1.25
CA TRP A 38 -0.98 -10.54 -0.49
C TRP A 38 0.17 -10.82 -1.45
N HIS A 39 0.81 -9.76 -1.94
CA HIS A 39 1.78 -9.84 -3.01
C HIS A 39 3.19 -10.06 -2.48
N PHE A 40 3.93 -10.95 -3.14
CA PHE A 40 5.27 -11.34 -2.73
C PHE A 40 6.20 -11.59 -3.91
N CYS A 41 7.50 -11.45 -3.68
CA CYS A 41 8.51 -11.83 -4.66
C CYS A 41 8.56 -13.36 -4.79
N LYS A 42 8.38 -13.89 -6.00
CA LYS A 42 8.44 -15.35 -6.26
C LYS A 42 9.82 -15.96 -5.97
N SER A 43 10.89 -15.17 -6.06
CA SER A 43 12.27 -15.64 -5.87
C SER A 43 12.68 -15.72 -4.39
N CYS A 44 12.41 -14.66 -3.60
CA CYS A 44 12.84 -14.61 -2.20
C CYS A 44 11.69 -14.83 -1.19
N GLY A 45 10.43 -14.90 -1.64
CA GLY A 45 9.26 -15.13 -0.79
C GLY A 45 8.83 -13.95 0.08
N VAL A 46 9.53 -12.82 0.01
CA VAL A 46 9.22 -11.63 0.82
C VAL A 46 7.90 -11.01 0.38
N ARG A 47 7.00 -10.82 1.34
CA ARG A 47 5.72 -10.13 1.18
C ARG A 47 5.91 -8.64 1.45
N VAL A 48 5.78 -7.83 0.41
CA VAL A 48 6.01 -6.37 0.47
C VAL A 48 4.71 -5.62 0.75
N PHE A 49 3.61 -6.03 0.12
CA PHE A 49 2.33 -5.33 0.27
C PHE A 49 1.12 -6.24 0.06
N GLY A 50 -0.04 -5.79 0.53
CA GLY A 50 -1.33 -6.39 0.25
C GLY A 50 -2.30 -5.36 -0.30
N VAL A 51 -3.01 -5.71 -1.37
CA VAL A 51 -3.97 -4.82 -2.03
C VAL A 51 -5.33 -5.49 -2.23
N ALA A 52 -6.38 -4.71 -1.97
CA ALA A 52 -7.75 -5.01 -2.35
C ALA A 52 -8.36 -3.73 -2.90
N ALA A 53 -8.03 -3.50 -4.16
CA ALA A 53 -8.34 -2.35 -4.98
C ALA A 53 -8.25 -2.79 -6.45
N LYS A 54 -8.60 -1.91 -7.39
CA LYS A 54 -8.27 -2.10 -8.80
C LYS A 54 -6.88 -1.54 -9.05
N TRP A 55 -6.12 -2.19 -9.92
CA TRP A 55 -4.87 -1.64 -10.43
C TRP A 55 -5.13 -0.83 -11.68
N GLU A 56 -4.44 0.29 -11.83
CA GLU A 56 -4.41 1.09 -13.04
C GLU A 56 -2.98 1.47 -13.38
N GLN A 57 -2.66 1.48 -14.67
CA GLN A 57 -1.35 1.94 -15.14
C GLN A 57 -1.40 3.45 -15.36
N ALA A 58 -0.36 4.14 -14.93
CA ALA A 58 -0.20 5.58 -15.12
C ALA A 58 1.27 5.90 -15.42
N ASP A 59 1.50 6.98 -16.18
CA ASP A 59 2.84 7.52 -16.38
C ASP A 59 3.09 8.62 -15.36
N VAL A 60 4.10 8.44 -14.50
CA VAL A 60 4.40 9.32 -13.36
C VAL A 60 5.89 9.66 -13.33
N ASP A 61 6.23 10.93 -13.06
CA ASP A 61 7.58 11.28 -12.64
C ASP A 61 7.75 10.89 -11.16
N VAL A 62 8.37 9.73 -10.94
CA VAL A 62 8.58 9.15 -9.60
C VAL A 62 9.45 10.06 -8.73
N GLY A 63 10.42 10.77 -9.32
CA GLY A 63 11.32 11.66 -8.59
C GLY A 63 10.57 12.87 -8.02
N LYS A 64 9.67 13.47 -8.82
CA LYS A 64 8.80 14.56 -8.35
C LYS A 64 7.75 14.06 -7.37
N TRP A 65 7.12 12.92 -7.64
CA TRP A 65 6.13 12.31 -6.75
C TRP A 65 6.70 11.99 -5.36
N ALA A 66 7.93 11.47 -5.31
CA ALA A 66 8.65 11.18 -4.07
C ALA A 66 9.25 12.43 -3.40
N GLY A 67 9.12 13.62 -3.99
CA GLY A 67 9.69 14.87 -3.46
C GLY A 67 11.23 14.96 -3.57
N ILE A 68 11.86 14.12 -4.38
CA ILE A 68 13.32 14.10 -4.61
C ILE A 68 13.72 15.16 -5.64
N LYS A 69 12.91 15.34 -6.68
CA LYS A 69 13.09 16.35 -7.72
C LYS A 69 12.19 17.55 -7.46
N SER A 70 12.67 18.75 -7.81
CA SER A 70 11.87 19.97 -7.78
C SER A 70 10.81 19.99 -8.88
N THR A 71 9.77 20.81 -8.73
CA THR A 71 8.69 20.93 -9.73
C THR A 71 9.16 21.57 -11.04
N GLU A 72 10.25 22.33 -11.01
CA GLU A 72 10.82 23.07 -12.15
C GLU A 72 11.71 22.20 -13.06
N GLU A 73 12.19 21.06 -12.56
CA GLU A 73 12.97 20.12 -13.36
C GLU A 73 12.13 19.51 -14.48
N LYS A 74 12.77 19.02 -15.54
CA LYS A 74 12.07 18.38 -16.66
C LYS A 74 11.45 17.05 -16.19
N ASP A 75 10.17 16.84 -16.55
CA ASP A 75 9.46 15.59 -16.25
C ASP A 75 10.15 14.39 -16.92
N GLU A 76 10.39 13.36 -16.11
CA GLU A 76 10.87 12.05 -16.54
C GLU A 76 9.81 11.00 -16.18
N LEU A 77 8.80 10.91 -17.05
CA LEU A 77 7.68 10.00 -16.86
C LEU A 77 8.11 8.54 -17.07
N GLN A 78 7.68 7.66 -16.17
CA GLN A 78 7.81 6.22 -16.30
C GLN A 78 6.49 5.52 -15.96
N PRO A 79 6.21 4.34 -16.55
CA PRO A 79 5.01 3.59 -16.24
C PRO A 79 5.07 3.05 -14.81
N VAL A 80 4.00 3.28 -14.06
CA VAL A 80 3.81 2.75 -12.70
C VAL A 80 2.42 2.15 -12.57
N LEU A 81 2.20 1.35 -11.53
CA LEU A 81 0.89 0.87 -11.15
C LEU A 81 0.37 1.65 -9.93
N ARG A 82 -0.82 2.23 -10.08
CA ARG A 82 -1.59 2.88 -9.02
C ARG A 82 -2.76 2.00 -8.59
N THR A 83 -3.30 2.29 -7.41
CA THR A 83 -4.50 1.61 -6.93
C THR A 83 -5.70 2.55 -6.92
N LYS A 84 -6.85 2.02 -7.34
CA LYS A 84 -8.13 2.74 -7.36
C LYS A 84 -9.16 2.00 -6.53
N ALA A 85 -10.01 2.76 -5.84
CA ALA A 85 -11.12 2.21 -5.08
C ALA A 85 -11.94 1.20 -5.91
N THR A 86 -12.34 0.13 -5.25
CA THR A 86 -13.25 -0.87 -5.80
C THR A 86 -14.47 -1.00 -4.89
N THR A 87 -15.44 -1.81 -5.29
CA THR A 87 -16.59 -2.13 -4.44
C THR A 87 -16.44 -3.54 -3.87
N ARG A 88 -16.89 -3.74 -2.63
CA ARG A 88 -16.96 -5.05 -2.01
C ARG A 88 -18.38 -5.31 -1.51
N THR A 89 -18.96 -6.41 -1.99
CA THR A 89 -20.26 -6.91 -1.52
C THR A 89 -20.04 -7.93 -0.40
N ARG A 90 -20.81 -7.79 0.69
CA ARG A 90 -20.83 -8.74 1.81
C ARG A 90 -22.27 -8.96 2.25
N LEU A 91 -22.55 -10.16 2.77
CA LEU A 91 -23.78 -10.42 3.50
C LEU A 91 -23.64 -9.88 4.93
N VAL A 92 -24.53 -8.96 5.30
CA VAL A 92 -24.65 -8.41 6.66
C VAL A 92 -26.11 -8.62 7.05
N ASP A 93 -26.35 -9.39 8.11
CA ASP A 93 -27.69 -9.73 8.60
C ASP A 93 -28.63 -10.28 7.52
N GLY A 94 -28.10 -11.15 6.64
CA GLY A 94 -28.86 -11.78 5.56
C GLY A 94 -29.15 -10.86 4.36
N LYS A 95 -28.65 -9.63 4.35
CA LYS A 95 -28.78 -8.67 3.24
C LYS A 95 -27.45 -8.46 2.54
N GLU A 96 -27.47 -8.39 1.21
CA GLU A 96 -26.30 -7.99 0.45
C GLU A 96 -26.07 -6.49 0.59
N VAL A 97 -24.88 -6.14 1.07
CA VAL A 97 -24.44 -4.75 1.23
C VAL A 97 -23.17 -4.57 0.41
N THR A 98 -23.23 -3.65 -0.55
CA THR A 98 -22.07 -3.23 -1.35
C THR A 98 -21.55 -1.90 -0.81
N LYS A 99 -20.25 -1.82 -0.54
CA LYS A 99 -19.58 -0.58 -0.12
C LYS A 99 -18.29 -0.37 -0.90
N ASP A 100 -17.88 0.88 -0.98
CA ASP A 100 -16.55 1.22 -1.47
C ASP A 100 -15.48 0.63 -0.55
N TYR A 101 -14.40 0.20 -1.17
CA TYR A 101 -13.31 -0.50 -0.54
C TYR A 101 -12.02 -0.17 -1.28
N HIS A 102 -11.09 0.46 -0.56
CA HIS A 102 -9.76 0.75 -1.06
C HIS A 102 -8.78 0.40 0.04
N TYR A 103 -8.07 -0.70 -0.16
CA TYR A 103 -7.14 -1.21 0.83
C TYR A 103 -5.77 -1.40 0.21
N VAL A 104 -4.79 -0.73 0.79
CA VAL A 104 -3.37 -0.95 0.57
C VAL A 104 -2.72 -1.09 1.93
N SER A 105 -1.85 -2.09 2.08
CA SER A 105 -1.02 -2.24 3.27
C SER A 105 0.38 -2.65 2.86
N ILE A 106 1.37 -1.96 3.42
CA ILE A 106 2.79 -2.22 3.23
C ILE A 106 3.32 -2.96 4.45
N ASN A 107 4.20 -3.93 4.21
CA ASN A 107 4.91 -4.62 5.26
C ASN A 107 6.10 -3.75 5.70
N ALA A 108 5.99 -3.10 6.86
CA ALA A 108 6.96 -2.13 7.33
C ALA A 108 8.38 -2.68 7.49
N VAL A 109 8.54 -4.00 7.67
CA VAL A 109 9.86 -4.66 7.74
C VAL A 109 10.59 -4.68 6.40
N THR A 110 9.92 -4.33 5.30
CA THR A 110 10.51 -4.22 3.95
C THR A 110 10.71 -2.78 3.51
N LEU A 111 10.48 -1.81 4.41
CA LEU A 111 10.81 -0.42 4.12
C LEU A 111 12.32 -0.26 4.15
N GLU A 112 12.87 0.42 3.14
CA GLU A 112 14.29 0.73 3.09
C GLU A 112 14.67 1.59 4.30
N PRO A 113 15.72 1.24 5.05
CA PRO A 113 16.15 2.05 6.18
C PRO A 113 16.59 3.43 5.65
N GLY A 114 15.89 4.46 6.10
CA GLY A 114 16.22 5.86 5.85
C GLY A 114 16.13 6.66 7.15
N ASP A 115 16.67 7.88 7.14
CA ASP A 115 16.72 8.75 8.32
C ASP A 115 15.33 9.00 8.93
N ASP A 116 14.28 8.94 8.11
CA ASP A 116 12.88 9.16 8.50
C ASP A 116 12.08 7.89 8.86
N ILE A 117 12.70 6.70 8.84
CA ILE A 117 12.05 5.43 9.19
C ILE A 117 12.55 4.94 10.55
N ASP A 118 12.17 5.68 11.61
CA ASP A 118 12.38 5.31 13.02
C ASP A 118 11.02 5.20 13.72
N LEU A 119 10.68 4.00 14.21
CA LEU A 119 9.40 3.74 14.90
C LEU A 119 9.23 4.57 16.18
N ARG A 120 10.33 4.95 16.84
CA ARG A 120 10.30 5.87 17.99
C ARG A 120 9.92 7.27 17.54
N MET A 121 10.52 7.76 16.46
CA MET A 121 10.16 9.06 15.87
C MET A 121 8.68 9.06 15.46
N TRP A 122 8.21 8.00 14.81
CA TRP A 122 6.80 7.90 14.39
C TRP A 122 5.84 7.90 15.58
N HIS A 123 6.23 7.26 16.69
CA HIS A 123 5.47 7.31 17.93
C HIS A 123 5.45 8.72 18.52
N GLU A 124 6.61 9.35 18.67
CA GLU A 124 6.76 10.70 19.24
C GLU A 124 6.02 11.77 18.43
N LYS A 125 5.98 11.61 17.09
CA LYS A 125 5.21 12.48 16.20
C LYS A 125 3.72 12.15 16.13
N GLY A 126 3.26 11.08 16.80
CA GLY A 126 1.87 10.65 16.78
C GLY A 126 1.39 10.07 15.45
N TRP A 127 2.31 9.66 14.58
CA TRP A 127 1.99 9.04 13.28
C TRP A 127 1.53 7.59 13.42
N ILE A 128 1.91 6.93 14.50
CA ILE A 128 1.36 5.64 14.90
C ILE A 128 0.50 5.82 16.16
N LEU A 129 -0.79 5.51 16.02
CA LEU A 129 -1.72 5.49 17.14
C LEU A 129 -1.52 4.19 17.91
N LEU A 130 -0.93 4.28 19.10
CA LEU A 130 -1.10 3.24 20.10
C LEU A 130 -2.51 3.36 20.68
N PRO A 131 -3.16 2.24 21.07
CA PRO A 131 -4.39 2.33 21.85
C PRO A 131 -4.09 3.21 23.06
N LEU A 132 -4.76 4.36 23.13
CA LEU A 132 -4.73 5.20 24.32
C LEU A 132 -5.07 4.28 25.50
N PRO A 133 -4.32 4.31 26.62
CA PRO A 133 -4.80 3.67 27.83
C PRO A 133 -6.19 4.23 28.05
N GLN A 134 -7.20 3.35 28.12
CA GLN A 134 -8.53 3.74 28.53
C GLN A 134 -8.35 4.41 29.88
N LEU A 135 -8.45 5.75 29.90
CA LEU A 135 -8.56 6.50 31.13
C LEU A 135 -9.90 6.05 31.72
N SER A 136 -9.82 5.17 32.70
CA SER A 136 -10.92 4.74 33.56
C SER A 136 -11.36 5.88 34.45
#